data_AF-A0AAW7AGE0-F1
#
_entry.id   AF-A0AAW7AGE0-F1
#
_cell.length_a   1.000
_cell.length_b   1.000
_cell.length_c   1.000
_cell.angle_alpha   90.00
_cell.angle_beta   90.00
_cell.angle_gamma   90.00
#
_symmetry.space_group_name_H-M   'P 1'
#
loop_
_entity.id
_entity.type
_entity.pdbx_description
1 polymer ?
#
loop_
_entity_poly.entity_id
_entity_poly.type
_entity_poly.pdbx_seq_one_letter_code
_entity_poly.pdbx_strand_id
1 'polypeptide(L)'
;MKAKLNTKINIVKSFISWVPLLLASLIFYFVMFGAGIMWLFESYLGSSEVEAREVSFPLAGALLCVTVFIYFIWLAKILAAFRLEIEGSHLIIKSGGFKGINRKIPINEIERINIGSQTNAIENLSGHPAIKDLVASRLVVALKSGEILKLDLALKVFDSNSLLKLLRQAEKLGVQINISA
;
A
#
# COMPACT_ATOMS: atom_id res chain seq x y z
N MET A 1 -17.85 -0.43 -16.73
CA MET A 1 -16.55 0.13 -17.15
C MET A 1 -15.55 -0.01 -16.03
N LYS A 2 -14.35 -0.53 -16.31
CA LYS A 2 -13.39 -0.96 -15.28
C LYS A 2 -12.05 -0.24 -15.44
N ALA A 3 -11.49 0.25 -14.33
CA ALA A 3 -10.11 0.72 -14.30
C ALA A 3 -9.18 -0.49 -14.39
N LYS A 4 -8.25 -0.44 -15.34
CA LYS A 4 -7.26 -1.49 -15.57
C LYS A 4 -6.15 -1.35 -14.54
N LEU A 5 -5.64 -2.47 -14.05
CA LEU A 5 -4.42 -2.47 -13.26
C LEU A 5 -3.24 -2.08 -14.15
N ASN A 6 -2.28 -1.36 -13.57
CA ASN A 6 -1.05 -1.01 -14.24
C ASN A 6 -0.16 -2.25 -14.41
N THR A 7 0.84 -2.17 -15.29
CA THR A 7 1.80 -3.27 -15.48
C THR A 7 2.64 -3.47 -14.23
N LYS A 8 3.08 -4.70 -13.95
CA LYS A 8 3.93 -5.03 -12.79
C LYS A 8 5.15 -4.12 -12.69
N ILE A 9 5.78 -3.81 -13.83
CA ILE A 9 6.97 -2.93 -13.91
C ILE A 9 6.62 -1.50 -13.47
N ASN A 10 5.52 -0.93 -13.95
CA ASN A 10 5.11 0.42 -13.60
C ASN A 10 4.69 0.53 -12.13
N ILE A 11 4.02 -0.51 -11.60
CA ILE A 11 3.71 -0.59 -10.17
C ILE A 11 5.00 -0.51 -9.37
N VAL A 12 6.00 -1.35 -9.65
CA VAL A 12 7.29 -1.32 -8.93
C VAL A 12 7.98 0.03 -9.04
N LYS A 13 8.07 0.61 -10.24
CA LYS A 13 8.66 1.94 -10.46
C LYS A 13 7.97 3.03 -9.62
N SER A 14 6.66 2.92 -9.44
CA SER A 14 5.90 3.89 -8.66
C SER A 14 6.29 3.91 -7.17
N PHE A 15 6.92 2.86 -6.64
CA PHE A 15 7.38 2.78 -5.26
C PHE A 15 8.85 3.20 -5.06
N ILE A 16 9.49 3.83 -6.05
CA ILE A 16 10.92 4.18 -5.94
C ILE A 16 11.24 5.11 -4.76
N SER A 17 10.32 6.01 -4.40
CA SER A 17 10.42 6.90 -3.23
C SER A 17 10.43 6.13 -1.89
N TRP A 18 10.05 4.85 -1.89
CA TRP A 18 10.01 3.98 -0.72
C TRP A 18 11.28 3.15 -0.57
N VAL A 19 12.18 3.13 -1.58
CA VAL A 19 13.42 2.36 -1.56
C VAL A 19 14.33 2.72 -0.37
N PRO A 20 14.54 4.01 -0.02
CA PRO A 20 15.35 4.35 1.15
C PRO A 20 14.76 3.81 2.45
N LEU A 21 13.44 3.90 2.60
CA LEU A 21 12.73 3.37 3.77
C LEU A 21 12.83 1.84 3.83
N LEU A 22 12.68 1.17 2.69
CA LEU A 22 12.86 -0.28 2.59
C LEU A 22 14.29 -0.67 2.99
N LEU A 23 15.31 0.02 2.48
CA LEU A 23 16.70 -0.27 2.81
C LEU A 23 16.98 -0.09 4.31
N ALA A 24 16.53 1.02 4.89
CA ALA A 24 16.64 1.27 6.32
C ALA A 24 15.95 0.18 7.14
N SER A 25 14.75 -0.25 6.71
CA SER A 25 14.01 -1.33 7.38
C SER A 25 14.74 -2.67 7.29
N LEU A 26 15.36 -2.99 6.13
CA LEU A 26 16.12 -4.23 5.96
C LEU A 26 17.34 -4.27 6.88
N ILE A 27 18.08 -3.17 6.99
CA ILE A 27 19.22 -3.06 7.90
C ILE A 27 18.75 -3.23 9.36
N PHE A 28 17.68 -2.53 9.74
CA PHE A 28 17.11 -2.64 11.08
C PHE A 28 16.71 -4.08 11.43
N TYR A 29 15.95 -4.75 10.57
CA TYR A 29 15.51 -6.12 10.81
C TYR A 29 16.66 -7.13 10.76
N PHE A 30 17.67 -6.92 9.90
CA PHE A 30 18.87 -7.74 9.90
C PHE A 30 19.58 -7.71 11.26
N VAL A 31 19.79 -6.51 11.80
CA VAL A 31 20.43 -6.32 13.11
C VAL A 31 19.58 -6.92 14.22
N MET A 32 18.26 -6.70 14.20
CA MET A 32 17.34 -7.27 15.20
C MET A 32 17.32 -8.79 15.17
N PHE A 33 17.27 -9.42 14.00
CA PHE A 33 17.35 -10.87 13.87
C PHE A 33 18.71 -11.39 14.32
N GLY A 34 19.81 -10.76 13.91
CA GLY A 34 21.16 -11.14 14.33
C GLY A 34 21.32 -11.10 15.85
N ALA A 35 20.93 -10.00 16.48
CA ALA A 35 20.99 -9.86 17.94
C ALA A 35 20.07 -10.86 18.65
N GLY A 36 18.86 -11.10 18.14
CA GLY A 36 17.92 -12.06 18.73
C GLY A 36 18.41 -13.51 18.64
N ILE A 37 18.99 -13.91 17.50
CA ILE A 37 19.58 -15.24 17.34
C ILE A 37 20.81 -15.39 18.22
N MET A 38 21.69 -14.39 18.26
CA MET A 38 22.88 -14.41 19.11
C MET A 38 22.51 -14.56 20.58
N TRP A 39 21.53 -13.77 21.04
CA TRP A 39 20.99 -13.87 22.40
C TRP A 39 20.43 -15.26 22.70
N LEU A 40 19.72 -15.89 21.74
CA LEU A 40 19.21 -17.26 21.89
C LEU A 40 20.35 -18.29 22.04
N PHE A 41 21.40 -18.18 21.24
CA PHE A 41 22.54 -19.11 21.28
C PHE A 41 23.34 -18.98 22.56
N GLU A 42 23.62 -17.76 23.01
CA GLU A 42 24.33 -17.52 24.27
C GLU A 42 23.51 -17.95 25.49
N SER A 43 22.22 -17.59 25.52
CA SER A 43 21.38 -17.78 26.72
C SER A 43 20.88 -19.22 26.88
N TYR A 44 20.52 -19.88 25.78
CA TYR A 44 19.86 -21.21 25.84
C TYR A 44 20.77 -22.35 25.41
N LEU A 45 21.74 -22.10 24.53
CA LEU A 45 22.64 -23.14 24.02
C LEU A 45 24.03 -23.10 24.68
N GLY A 46 24.31 -22.06 25.49
CA GLY A 46 25.59 -21.91 26.19
C GLY A 46 26.78 -21.76 25.25
N SER A 47 26.54 -21.36 23.99
CA SER A 47 27.60 -21.16 23.00
C SER A 47 28.49 -19.98 23.38
N SER A 48 29.76 -20.03 22.96
CA SER A 48 30.64 -18.86 23.11
C SER A 48 30.17 -17.70 22.23
N GLU A 49 30.50 -16.47 22.60
CA GLU A 49 30.17 -15.26 21.84
C GLU A 49 30.64 -15.37 20.37
N VAL A 50 31.81 -15.97 20.14
CA VAL A 50 32.40 -16.15 18.82
C VAL A 50 31.56 -17.11 17.97
N GLU A 51 31.22 -18.28 18.49
CA GLU A 51 30.39 -19.28 17.79
C GLU A 51 28.97 -18.74 17.55
N ALA A 52 28.38 -18.09 18.54
CA ALA A 52 27.06 -17.48 18.43
C ALA A 52 27.06 -16.43 17.30
N ARG A 53 28.08 -15.57 17.23
CA ARG A 53 28.20 -14.54 16.19
C ARG A 53 28.37 -15.12 14.79
N GLU A 54 29.20 -16.14 14.62
CA GLU A 54 29.46 -16.78 13.33
C GLU A 54 28.19 -17.40 12.73
N VAL A 55 27.32 -17.97 13.57
CA VAL A 55 26.07 -18.59 13.14
C VAL A 55 24.92 -17.57 12.99
N SER A 56 24.89 -16.55 13.84
CA SER A 56 23.76 -15.61 13.93
C SER A 56 23.59 -14.75 12.69
N PHE A 57 24.66 -14.22 12.10
CA PHE A 57 24.54 -13.35 10.92
C PHE A 57 24.05 -14.09 9.66
N PRO A 58 24.60 -15.28 9.30
CA PRO A 58 24.05 -16.08 8.21
C PRO A 58 22.59 -16.45 8.41
N LEU A 59 22.19 -16.88 9.62
CA LEU A 59 20.79 -17.20 9.92
C LEU A 59 19.89 -15.97 9.82
N ALA A 60 20.33 -14.81 10.32
CA ALA A 60 19.60 -13.55 10.22
C ALA A 60 19.40 -13.14 8.76
N GLY A 61 20.44 -13.30 7.92
CA GLY A 61 20.36 -13.07 6.49
C GLY A 61 19.34 -13.99 5.80
N ALA A 62 19.38 -15.29 6.10
CA ALA A 62 18.42 -16.26 5.57
C ALA A 62 16.98 -15.93 6.01
N LEU A 63 16.77 -15.62 7.29
CA LEU A 63 15.46 -15.27 7.85
C LEU A 63 14.92 -13.97 7.23
N LEU A 64 15.78 -12.98 7.02
CA LEU A 64 15.43 -11.74 6.34
C LEU A 64 14.99 -12.01 4.90
N CYS A 65 15.74 -12.82 4.14
CA CYS A 65 15.37 -13.20 2.78
C CYS A 65 13.99 -13.88 2.72
N VAL A 66 13.72 -14.83 3.63
CA VAL A 66 12.42 -15.50 3.72
C VAL A 66 11.32 -14.50 4.07
N THR A 67 11.55 -13.61 5.03
CA THR A 67 10.58 -12.59 5.46
C THR A 67 10.24 -11.64 4.31
N VAL A 68 11.25 -11.15 3.59
CA VAL A 68 11.09 -10.28 2.42
C VAL A 68 10.34 -10.99 1.30
N PHE A 69 10.66 -12.26 1.05
CA PHE A 69 9.97 -13.06 0.04
C PHE A 69 8.49 -13.26 0.36
N ILE A 70 8.16 -13.63 1.59
CA ILE A 70 6.77 -13.76 2.06
C ILE A 70 6.04 -12.41 1.95
N TYR A 71 6.69 -11.32 2.34
CA TYR A 71 6.15 -9.97 2.20
C TYR A 71 5.80 -9.63 0.75
N PHE A 72 6.68 -9.90 -0.21
CA PHE A 72 6.40 -9.65 -1.63
C PHE A 72 5.25 -10.50 -2.18
N ILE A 73 5.15 -11.77 -1.78
CA ILE A 73 4.00 -12.62 -2.16
C ILE A 73 2.70 -12.03 -1.62
N TRP A 74 2.68 -11.62 -0.35
CA TRP A 74 1.51 -11.03 0.27
C TRP A 74 1.12 -9.70 -0.40
N LEU A 75 2.11 -8.85 -0.68
CA LEU A 75 1.91 -7.58 -1.38
C LEU A 75 1.34 -7.81 -2.80
N ALA A 76 1.85 -8.79 -3.54
CA ALA A 76 1.33 -9.13 -4.86
C ALA A 76 -0.14 -9.58 -4.81
N LYS A 77 -0.53 -10.37 -3.78
CA LYS A 77 -1.92 -10.76 -3.57
C LYS A 77 -2.81 -9.55 -3.25
N ILE A 78 -2.34 -8.62 -2.41
CA ILE A 78 -3.03 -7.37 -2.10
C ILE A 78 -3.29 -6.56 -3.36
N LEU A 79 -2.24 -6.32 -4.15
CA LEU A 79 -2.32 -5.52 -5.37
C LEU A 79 -3.25 -6.15 -6.41
N ALA A 80 -3.26 -7.49 -6.53
CA ALA A 80 -4.15 -8.22 -7.42
C ALA A 80 -5.63 -8.12 -7.02
N ALA A 81 -5.93 -7.85 -5.75
CA ALA A 81 -7.30 -7.70 -5.25
C ALA A 81 -7.93 -6.34 -5.55
N PHE A 82 -7.14 -5.35 -5.99
CA PHE A 82 -7.65 -4.03 -6.33
C PHE A 82 -8.63 -4.10 -7.52
N ARG A 83 -9.82 -3.57 -7.33
CA ARG A 83 -10.84 -3.45 -8.37
C ARG A 83 -11.59 -2.14 -8.21
N LEU A 84 -11.62 -1.36 -9.27
CA LEU A 84 -12.45 -0.17 -9.36
C LEU A 84 -13.25 -0.24 -10.65
N GLU A 85 -14.57 -0.26 -10.55
CA GLU A 85 -15.46 -0.52 -11.68
C GLU A 85 -16.82 0.15 -11.49
N ILE A 86 -17.38 0.71 -12.56
CA ILE A 86 -18.76 1.15 -12.65
C ILE A 86 -19.57 0.06 -13.35
N GLU A 87 -20.54 -0.53 -12.65
CA GLU A 87 -21.47 -1.53 -13.18
C GLU A 87 -22.90 -0.99 -13.07
N GLY A 88 -23.49 -0.59 -14.20
CA GLY A 88 -24.78 0.07 -14.23
C GLY A 88 -24.77 1.37 -13.42
N SER A 89 -25.63 1.45 -12.40
CA SER A 89 -25.75 2.57 -11.46
C SER A 89 -24.88 2.45 -10.20
N HIS A 90 -23.95 1.50 -10.15
CA HIS A 90 -23.14 1.23 -8.96
C HIS A 90 -21.64 1.37 -9.23
N LEU A 91 -20.91 1.92 -8.26
CA LEU A 91 -19.46 1.89 -8.17
C LEU A 91 -19.03 0.71 -7.27
N ILE A 92 -18.26 -0.21 -7.83
CA ILE A 92 -17.63 -1.31 -7.12
C ILE A 92 -16.22 -0.89 -6.76
N ILE A 93 -15.94 -0.88 -5.46
CA ILE A 93 -14.64 -0.54 -4.88
C ILE A 93 -14.12 -1.77 -4.13
N LYS A 94 -12.98 -2.29 -4.58
CA LYS A 94 -12.20 -3.28 -3.83
C LYS A 94 -10.77 -2.79 -3.65
N SER A 95 -10.28 -2.79 -2.41
CA SER A 95 -8.85 -2.70 -2.09
C SER A 95 -8.37 -3.99 -1.42
N GLY A 96 -7.13 -4.36 -1.70
CA GLY A 96 -6.44 -5.37 -0.90
C GLY A 96 -5.87 -4.78 0.39
N GLY A 97 -5.68 -5.62 1.41
CA GLY A 97 -5.05 -5.25 2.68
C GLY A 97 -5.82 -5.78 3.89
N PHE A 98 -5.28 -5.56 5.10
CA PHE A 98 -5.85 -6.05 6.36
C PHE A 98 -7.23 -5.44 6.67
N LYS A 99 -7.49 -4.19 6.25
CA LYS A 99 -8.79 -3.52 6.26
C LYS A 99 -9.29 -3.24 4.83
N GLY A 100 -9.10 -4.22 3.93
CA GLY A 100 -9.52 -4.09 2.54
C GLY A 100 -10.99 -3.67 2.43
N ILE A 101 -11.28 -2.78 1.49
CA ILE A 101 -12.64 -2.37 1.18
C ILE A 101 -13.19 -3.38 0.18
N ASN A 102 -14.43 -3.83 0.36
CA ASN A 102 -15.16 -4.58 -0.66
C ASN A 102 -16.61 -4.12 -0.63
N ARG A 103 -16.89 -3.04 -1.35
CA ARG A 103 -18.21 -2.38 -1.35
C ARG A 103 -18.71 -2.19 -2.78
N LYS A 104 -20.02 -2.34 -2.93
CA LYS A 104 -20.77 -1.94 -4.12
C LYS A 104 -21.70 -0.81 -3.67
N ILE A 105 -21.51 0.37 -4.25
CA ILE A 105 -22.08 1.62 -3.76
C ILE A 105 -22.91 2.22 -4.88
N PRO A 106 -24.19 2.54 -4.65
CA PRO A 106 -25.00 3.29 -5.59
C PRO A 106 -24.37 4.65 -5.93
N ILE A 107 -24.28 5.00 -7.21
CA ILE A 107 -23.62 6.25 -7.65
C ILE A 107 -24.35 7.49 -7.10
N ASN A 108 -25.67 7.41 -6.92
CA ASN A 108 -26.47 8.47 -6.32
C ASN A 108 -26.19 8.70 -4.82
N GLU A 109 -25.55 7.75 -4.13
CA GLU A 109 -25.10 7.90 -2.73
C GLU A 109 -23.71 8.51 -2.64
N ILE A 110 -22.97 8.59 -3.73
CA ILE A 110 -21.64 9.20 -3.78
C ILE A 110 -21.82 10.71 -3.87
N GLU A 111 -21.24 11.43 -2.92
CA GLU A 111 -21.23 12.89 -2.92
C GLU A 111 -20.07 13.38 -3.80
N ARG A 112 -18.87 12.89 -3.50
CA ARG A 112 -17.64 13.30 -4.19
C ARG A 112 -16.57 12.24 -4.19
N ILE A 113 -15.74 12.26 -5.23
CA ILE A 113 -14.50 11.48 -5.33
C ILE A 113 -13.34 12.47 -5.38
N ASN A 114 -12.43 12.34 -4.43
CA ASN A 114 -11.27 13.20 -4.28
C ASN A 114 -10.00 12.38 -4.54
N ILE A 115 -9.01 12.96 -5.21
CA ILE A 115 -7.69 12.35 -5.40
C ILE A 115 -6.66 13.24 -4.70
N GLY A 116 -5.86 12.67 -3.80
CA GLY A 116 -4.74 13.38 -3.17
C GLY A 116 -5.10 14.39 -2.06
N SER A 117 -6.38 14.60 -1.72
CA SER A 117 -6.84 15.79 -0.96
C SER A 117 -7.19 15.59 0.52
N GLN A 118 -6.86 14.46 1.15
CA GLN A 118 -7.18 14.30 2.58
C GLN A 118 -6.00 13.70 3.35
N THR A 119 -5.23 14.61 3.95
CA THR A 119 -4.21 14.32 4.96
C THR A 119 -4.79 14.42 6.36
N ASN A 120 -4.48 13.44 7.20
CA ASN A 120 -4.65 13.60 8.64
C ASN A 120 -3.51 14.48 9.21
N ALA A 121 -3.70 15.06 10.40
CA ALA A 121 -2.69 15.93 11.04
C ALA A 121 -1.28 15.29 11.10
N ILE A 122 -1.21 13.98 11.37
CA ILE A 122 0.02 13.20 11.40
C ILE A 122 0.67 13.08 10.02
N GLU A 123 -0.12 12.93 8.95
CA GLU A 123 0.39 12.82 7.58
C GLU A 123 1.01 14.15 7.11
N ASN A 124 0.40 15.28 7.48
CA ASN A 124 0.94 16.63 7.23
C ASN A 124 2.26 16.88 7.96
N LEU A 125 2.41 16.40 9.19
CA LEU A 125 3.60 16.61 10.02
C LEU A 125 4.79 15.74 9.61
N SER A 126 4.54 14.62 8.94
CA SER A 126 5.57 13.60 8.73
C SER A 126 6.75 14.03 7.85
N GLY A 127 6.57 15.02 6.96
CA GLY A 127 7.61 15.52 6.03
C GLY A 127 8.18 14.51 5.03
N HIS A 128 8.00 13.21 5.28
CA HIS A 128 8.67 12.10 4.63
C HIS A 128 8.12 11.86 3.22
N PRO A 129 8.98 11.72 2.20
CA PRO A 129 8.55 11.54 0.81
C PRO A 129 7.55 10.40 0.60
N ALA A 130 7.76 9.25 1.24
CA ALA A 130 6.86 8.10 1.13
C ALA A 130 5.44 8.37 1.66
N ILE A 131 5.30 9.20 2.71
CA ILE A 131 3.99 9.52 3.28
C ILE A 131 3.26 10.56 2.41
N LYS A 132 3.99 11.56 1.91
CA LYS A 132 3.46 12.51 0.90
C LYS A 132 2.97 11.76 -0.34
N ASP A 133 3.75 10.79 -0.80
CA ASP A 133 3.47 9.96 -1.97
C ASP A 133 2.30 8.97 -1.75
N LEU A 134 2.14 8.43 -0.53
CA LEU A 134 0.97 7.63 -0.15
C LEU A 134 -0.32 8.47 -0.22
N VAL A 135 -0.29 9.68 0.35
CA VAL A 135 -1.43 10.60 0.35
C VAL A 135 -1.77 11.03 -1.07
N ALA A 136 -0.78 11.45 -1.86
CA ALA A 136 -0.99 11.91 -3.23
C ALA A 136 -1.60 10.81 -4.12
N SER A 137 -1.31 9.54 -3.84
CA SER A 137 -1.83 8.41 -4.61
C SER A 137 -3.18 7.86 -4.12
N ARG A 138 -3.75 8.43 -3.05
CA ARG A 138 -5.01 8.01 -2.44
C ARG A 138 -6.21 8.51 -3.25
N LEU A 139 -7.15 7.60 -3.52
CA LEU A 139 -8.49 7.94 -3.99
C LEU A 139 -9.46 7.86 -2.81
N VAL A 140 -10.21 8.93 -2.57
CA VAL A 140 -11.14 9.06 -1.45
C VAL A 140 -12.55 9.18 -2.02
N VAL A 141 -13.43 8.26 -1.65
CA VAL A 141 -14.85 8.30 -2.00
C VAL A 141 -15.63 8.72 -0.77
N ALA A 142 -16.23 9.91 -0.81
CA ALA A 142 -17.11 10.39 0.24
C ALA A 142 -18.57 10.12 -0.13
N LEU A 143 -19.29 9.49 0.78
CA LEU A 143 -20.71 9.18 0.62
C LEU A 143 -21.56 10.29 1.26
N LYS A 144 -22.78 10.45 0.75
CA LYS A 144 -23.78 11.37 1.33
C LYS A 144 -24.14 11.04 2.78
N SER A 145 -23.89 9.80 3.22
CA SER A 145 -24.02 9.37 4.62
C SER A 145 -22.96 9.96 5.55
N GLY A 146 -21.90 10.59 5.02
CA GLY A 146 -20.72 11.02 5.76
C GLY A 146 -19.62 9.96 5.87
N GLU A 147 -19.87 8.72 5.41
CA GLU A 147 -18.84 7.68 5.36
C GLU A 147 -17.77 8.01 4.31
N ILE A 148 -16.49 7.77 4.65
CA ILE A 148 -15.35 8.02 3.78
C ILE A 148 -14.61 6.72 3.52
N LEU A 149 -14.53 6.33 2.25
CA LEU A 149 -13.82 5.16 1.78
C LEU A 149 -12.49 5.58 1.16
N LYS A 150 -11.39 5.20 1.80
CA LYS A 150 -10.03 5.51 1.35
C LYS A 150 -9.44 4.33 0.61
N LEU A 151 -9.15 4.55 -0.67
CA LEU A 151 -8.40 3.63 -1.52
C LEU A 151 -6.96 4.15 -1.63
N ASP A 152 -6.13 3.74 -0.67
CA ASP A 152 -4.70 4.06 -0.70
C ASP A 152 -4.03 3.45 -1.94
N LEU A 153 -3.01 4.15 -2.48
CA LEU A 153 -2.22 3.72 -3.63
C LEU A 153 -2.99 3.59 -4.96
N ALA A 154 -4.25 4.02 -5.04
CA ALA A 154 -5.07 3.92 -6.24
C ALA A 154 -4.38 4.44 -7.51
N LEU A 155 -3.72 5.60 -7.45
CA LEU A 155 -3.00 6.17 -8.61
C LEU A 155 -1.77 5.35 -9.04
N LYS A 156 -1.20 4.56 -8.14
CA LYS A 156 -0.02 3.72 -8.42
C LYS A 156 -0.42 2.36 -8.99
N VAL A 157 -1.56 1.85 -8.53
CA VAL A 157 -2.07 0.52 -8.86
C VAL A 157 -2.84 0.49 -10.18
N PHE A 158 -3.62 1.54 -10.47
CA PHE A 158 -4.40 1.61 -11.70
C PHE A 158 -3.64 2.31 -12.84
N ASP A 159 -3.92 1.91 -14.07
CA ASP A 159 -3.47 2.64 -15.26
C ASP A 159 -4.17 4.01 -15.32
N SER A 160 -3.38 5.08 -15.40
CA SER A 160 -3.87 6.46 -15.31
C SER A 160 -4.95 6.79 -16.34
N ASN A 161 -4.80 6.30 -17.57
CA ASN A 161 -5.78 6.54 -18.63
C ASN A 161 -7.11 5.83 -18.33
N SER A 162 -7.05 4.58 -17.90
CA SER A 162 -8.24 3.81 -17.54
C SER A 162 -8.96 4.38 -16.32
N LEU A 163 -8.20 4.84 -15.31
CA LEU A 163 -8.73 5.46 -14.11
C LEU A 163 -9.40 6.79 -14.45
N LEU A 164 -8.73 7.66 -15.20
CA LEU A 164 -9.26 8.96 -15.61
C LEU A 164 -10.52 8.81 -16.47
N LYS A 165 -10.56 7.81 -17.36
CA LYS A 165 -11.76 7.48 -18.12
C LYS A 165 -12.92 7.02 -17.21
N LEU A 166 -12.64 6.21 -16.19
CA LEU A 166 -13.66 5.78 -15.22
C LEU A 166 -14.18 6.97 -14.40
N LEU A 167 -13.29 7.86 -13.96
CA LEU A 167 -13.65 9.07 -13.24
C LEU A 167 -14.52 9.98 -14.10
N ARG A 168 -14.13 10.29 -15.33
CA ARG A 168 -14.97 11.06 -16.26
C ARG A 168 -16.35 10.44 -16.48
N GLN A 169 -16.45 9.12 -16.42
CA GLN A 169 -17.76 8.46 -16.48
C GLN A 169 -18.58 8.65 -15.20
N ALA A 170 -17.96 8.55 -14.03
CA ALA A 170 -18.64 8.86 -12.76
C ALA A 170 -19.11 10.32 -12.71
N GLU A 171 -18.32 11.25 -13.24
CA GLU A 171 -18.68 12.67 -13.36
C GLU A 171 -19.92 12.87 -14.24
N LYS A 172 -19.98 12.20 -15.41
CA LYS A 172 -21.18 12.20 -16.27
C LYS A 172 -22.42 11.63 -15.60
N LEU A 173 -22.25 10.81 -14.56
CA LEU A 173 -23.33 10.22 -13.77
C LEU A 173 -23.69 11.07 -12.52
N GLY A 174 -23.13 12.29 -12.42
CA GLY A 174 -23.49 13.27 -11.39
C GLY A 174 -22.61 13.28 -10.15
N VAL A 175 -21.47 12.54 -10.16
CA VAL A 175 -20.52 12.54 -9.04
C VAL A 175 -19.56 13.73 -9.17
N GLN A 176 -19.38 14.51 -8.11
CA GLN A 176 -18.34 15.55 -8.11
C GLN A 176 -16.96 14.93 -8.01
N ILE A 177 -16.03 15.33 -8.89
CA ILE A 177 -14.67 14.81 -8.88
C ILE A 177 -13.69 15.96 -8.68
N ASN A 178 -12.93 15.91 -7.58
CA ASN A 178 -11.85 16.85 -7.32
C ASN A 178 -10.51 16.15 -7.48
N ILE A 179 -9.75 16.59 -8.47
CA ILE A 179 -8.36 16.21 -8.66
C ILE A 179 -7.54 17.35 -8.09
N SER A 180 -7.18 17.28 -6.81
CA SER A 180 -6.15 18.16 -6.27
C SER A 180 -4.82 17.73 -6.86
N ALA A 181 -4.29 18.57 -7.75
CA ALA A 181 -2.94 18.47 -8.29
C ALA A 181 -1.89 18.75 -7.21
#